data_AF-A0A0Q0ZAP7-F1
#
_entry.id   AF-A0A0Q0ZAP7-F1
#
_cell.length_a   1.000
_cell.length_b   1.000
_cell.length_c   1.000
_cell.angle_alpha   90.00
_cell.angle_beta   90.00
_cell.angle_gamma   90.00
#
_symmetry.space_group_name_H-M   'P 1'
#
loop_
_entity.id
_entity.type
_entity.pdbx_description
1 polymer ?
#
loop_
_entity_poly.entity_id
_entity_poly.type
_entity_poly.pdbx_seq_one_letter_code
_entity_poly.pdbx_strand_id
1 'polypeptide(L)'
;MKNLEGKWLVNLRDDDVWDSIEWFDSKEEAIEFGKKEFSALFNGERGVFYVGQIESYIPFICGDRILEQVSEDAYSEVGEPAEDYLSNVKTEHVRLLEERLNKVLNEWIEETNNQPNFFKVVNVEKVEF
;
A
#
# COMPACT_ATOMS: atom_id res chain seq x y z
N MET A 1 -8.29 11.09 9.19
CA MET A 1 -7.80 9.78 9.67
C MET A 1 -6.51 10.02 10.47
N LYS A 2 -6.21 9.26 11.53
CA LYS A 2 -4.91 9.41 12.22
C LYS A 2 -3.81 8.98 11.24
N ASN A 3 -2.71 9.74 11.16
CA ASN A 3 -1.55 9.33 10.36
C ASN A 3 -0.90 8.12 11.07
N LEU A 4 -1.01 6.94 10.46
CA LEU A 4 -0.47 5.68 10.98
C LEU A 4 0.86 5.31 10.31
N GLU A 5 1.39 6.15 9.42
CA GLU A 5 2.64 5.90 8.73
C GLU A 5 3.77 5.59 9.72
N GLY A 6 4.47 4.49 9.47
CA GLY A 6 5.61 4.04 10.26
C GLY A 6 5.27 3.46 11.64
N LYS A 7 3.99 3.42 12.04
CA LYS A 7 3.57 2.77 13.29
C LYS A 7 3.74 1.25 13.20
N TRP A 8 3.90 0.62 14.34
CA TRP A 8 4.08 -0.83 14.45
C TRP A 8 2.79 -1.52 14.91
N LEU A 9 2.61 -2.74 14.44
CA LEU A 9 1.46 -3.61 14.71
C LEU A 9 1.93 -4.97 15.22
N VAL A 10 0.99 -5.70 15.80
CA VAL A 10 1.19 -7.08 16.28
C VAL A 10 0.16 -7.99 15.62
N ASN A 11 0.61 -9.10 15.04
CA ASN A 11 -0.24 -10.19 14.61
C ASN A 11 0.00 -11.42 15.50
N LEU A 12 -1.01 -11.76 16.33
CA LEU A 12 -0.99 -12.91 17.23
C LEU A 12 -1.58 -14.20 16.59
N ARG A 13 -2.17 -14.10 15.40
CA ARG A 13 -2.91 -15.17 14.74
C ARG A 13 -2.14 -15.90 13.64
N ASP A 14 -0.99 -15.35 13.21
CA ASP A 14 -0.19 -15.89 12.09
C ASP A 14 -1.01 -16.04 10.79
N ASP A 15 -1.77 -14.99 10.46
CA ASP A 15 -2.53 -14.89 9.22
C ASP A 15 -2.16 -13.64 8.42
N ASP A 16 -2.66 -13.51 7.20
CA ASP A 16 -2.39 -12.37 6.33
C ASP A 16 -3.21 -11.11 6.71
N VAL A 17 -4.01 -11.17 7.78
CA VAL A 17 -4.93 -10.09 8.17
C VAL A 17 -4.41 -9.37 9.41
N TRP A 18 -3.81 -8.20 9.19
CA TRP A 18 -3.29 -7.35 10.26
C TRP A 18 -4.38 -6.41 10.79
N ASP A 19 -5.29 -6.94 11.62
CA ASP A 19 -6.43 -6.24 12.21
C ASP A 19 -6.18 -5.70 13.64
N SER A 20 -4.91 -5.46 14.01
CA SER A 20 -4.54 -5.09 15.37
C SER A 20 -5.29 -3.83 15.86
N ILE A 21 -5.83 -3.92 17.07
CA ILE A 21 -6.63 -2.87 17.71
C ILE A 21 -5.76 -1.66 18.09
N GLU A 22 -4.47 -1.91 18.33
CA GLU A 22 -3.48 -0.91 18.78
C GLU A 22 -2.32 -0.77 17.79
N TRP A 23 -1.71 0.42 17.79
CA TRP A 23 -0.59 0.83 16.95
C TRP A 23 0.47 1.45 17.86
N PHE A 24 1.73 1.15 17.61
CA PHE A 24 2.86 1.53 18.46
C PHE A 24 3.85 2.46 17.73
N ASP A 25 4.54 3.32 18.48
CA ASP A 25 5.50 4.27 17.90
C ASP A 25 6.84 3.60 17.59
N SER A 26 7.12 2.48 18.26
CA SER A 26 8.31 1.68 18.09
C SER A 26 8.01 0.19 17.98
N LYS A 27 8.96 -0.53 17.37
CA LYS A 27 8.92 -2.00 17.29
C LYS A 27 9.00 -2.62 18.68
N GLU A 28 9.83 -2.08 19.56
CA GLU A 28 10.05 -2.58 20.91
C GLU A 28 8.75 -2.56 21.73
N GLU A 29 7.99 -1.46 21.64
CA GLU A 29 6.66 -1.37 22.26
C GLU A 29 5.68 -2.41 21.72
N ALA A 30 5.66 -2.62 20.40
CA ALA A 30 4.83 -3.66 19.79
C ALA A 30 5.22 -5.07 20.25
N ILE A 31 6.53 -5.34 20.38
CA ILE A 31 7.03 -6.62 20.89
C ILE A 31 6.61 -6.84 22.34
N GLU A 32 6.82 -5.85 23.22
CA GLU A 32 6.46 -5.98 24.63
C GLU A 32 4.95 -6.14 24.82
N PHE A 33 4.15 -5.42 24.04
CA PHE A 33 2.71 -5.62 23.98
C PHE A 33 2.36 -7.05 23.52
N GLY A 34 2.95 -7.51 22.41
CA GLY A 34 2.68 -8.84 21.86
C GLY A 34 3.02 -9.97 22.84
N LYS A 35 4.17 -9.89 23.54
CA LYS A 35 4.53 -10.85 24.60
C LYS A 35 3.50 -10.88 25.72
N LYS A 36 3.07 -9.71 26.19
CA LYS A 36 2.11 -9.57 27.29
C LYS A 36 0.74 -10.15 26.89
N GLU A 37 0.22 -9.78 25.73
CA GLU A 37 -1.08 -10.25 25.25
C GLU A 37 -1.05 -11.75 24.94
N PHE A 38 0.01 -12.25 24.29
CA PHE A 38 0.17 -13.69 24.06
C PHE A 38 0.19 -14.46 25.38
N SER A 39 1.00 -14.01 26.35
CA SER A 39 1.04 -14.64 27.68
C SER A 39 -0.33 -14.60 28.37
N ALA A 40 -1.11 -13.53 28.22
CA ALA A 40 -2.45 -13.44 28.78
C ALA A 40 -3.44 -14.42 28.11
N LEU A 41 -3.34 -14.63 26.79
CA LEU A 41 -4.19 -15.54 26.03
C LEU A 41 -3.85 -17.01 26.25
N PHE A 42 -2.57 -17.32 26.48
CA PHE A 42 -2.05 -18.68 26.58
C PHE A 42 -1.51 -19.02 27.98
N ASN A 43 -2.11 -18.47 29.03
CA ASN A 43 -1.80 -18.80 30.44
C ASN A 43 -0.31 -18.73 30.83
N GLY A 44 0.42 -17.76 30.28
CA GLY A 44 1.84 -17.54 30.53
C GLY A 44 2.78 -18.44 29.72
N GLU A 45 2.25 -19.18 28.75
CA GLU A 45 3.08 -19.93 27.81
C GLU A 45 3.83 -19.01 26.86
N ARG A 46 5.03 -19.47 26.50
CA ARG A 46 5.88 -18.90 25.46
C ARG A 46 5.33 -19.27 24.09
N GLY A 47 5.55 -18.43 23.10
CA GLY A 47 5.07 -18.71 21.76
C GLY A 47 5.62 -17.80 20.69
N VAL A 48 4.88 -17.78 19.58
CA VAL A 48 5.26 -17.10 18.34
C VAL A 48 4.19 -16.09 17.98
N PHE A 49 4.63 -14.88 17.62
CA PHE A 49 3.79 -13.87 16.99
C PHE A 49 4.61 -13.07 15.99
N TYR A 50 3.98 -12.13 15.30
CA TYR A 50 4.65 -11.26 14.33
C TYR A 50 4.45 -9.80 14.69
N VAL A 51 5.45 -8.99 14.34
CA VAL A 51 5.36 -7.54 14.34
C VAL A 51 5.61 -7.02 12.94
N GLY A 52 5.02 -5.88 12.59
CA GLY A 52 5.16 -5.30 11.27
C GLY A 52 4.90 -3.81 11.32
N GLN A 53 5.44 -3.09 10.34
CA GLN A 53 5.36 -1.64 10.24
C GLN A 53 4.33 -1.24 9.18
N ILE A 54 3.50 -0.25 9.50
CA ILE A 54 2.52 0.33 8.58
C ILE A 54 3.24 1.17 7.53
N GLU A 55 2.98 0.86 6.27
CA GLU A 55 3.28 1.70 5.12
C GLU A 55 1.96 2.07 4.42
N SER A 56 1.66 3.37 4.36
CA SER A 56 0.44 3.87 3.74
C SER A 56 0.45 3.60 2.24
N TYR A 57 -0.69 3.13 1.73
CA TYR A 57 -0.86 3.04 0.29
C TYR A 57 -1.10 4.44 -0.29
N ILE A 58 -0.27 4.84 -1.26
CA ILE A 58 -0.41 6.08 -2.01
C ILE A 58 -0.97 5.73 -3.39
N PRO A 59 -2.22 6.13 -3.71
CA PRO A 59 -2.79 5.98 -5.04
C PRO A 59 -1.92 6.65 -6.09
N PHE A 60 -1.70 5.96 -7.21
CA PHE A 60 -0.79 6.44 -8.25
C PHE A 60 -1.21 5.93 -9.63
N ILE A 61 -1.20 6.83 -10.61
CA ILE A 61 -1.37 6.52 -12.03
C ILE A 61 0.00 6.50 -12.68
N CYS A 62 0.35 5.40 -13.34
CA CYS A 62 1.58 5.29 -14.12
C CYS A 62 1.34 5.80 -15.55
N GLY A 63 2.14 6.76 -15.99
CA GLY A 63 2.01 7.38 -17.32
C GLY A 63 2.18 6.37 -18.45
N ASP A 64 3.16 5.47 -18.37
CA ASP A 64 3.39 4.45 -19.39
C ASP A 64 2.19 3.51 -19.54
N ARG A 65 1.61 3.05 -18.43
CA ARG A 65 0.44 2.15 -18.44
C ARG A 65 -0.80 2.82 -19.04
N ILE A 66 -1.00 4.11 -18.80
CA ILE A 66 -2.13 4.86 -19.40
C ILE A 66 -1.93 5.03 -20.90
N LEU A 67 -0.71 5.32 -21.35
CA LEU A 67 -0.43 5.44 -22.78
C LEU A 67 -0.60 4.10 -23.50
N GLU A 68 -0.13 3.01 -22.90
CA GLU A 68 -0.33 1.65 -23.40
C GLU A 68 -1.82 1.33 -23.56
N GLN A 69 -2.63 1.57 -22.52
CA GLN A 69 -4.09 1.38 -22.60
C GLN A 69 -4.72 2.17 -23.76
N VAL A 70 -4.33 3.44 -23.92
CA VAL A 70 -4.87 4.30 -24.99
C VAL A 70 -4.45 3.81 -26.39
N SER A 71 -3.22 3.30 -26.53
CA SER A 71 -2.74 2.69 -27.77
C SER A 71 -3.50 1.40 -28.11
N GLU A 72 -3.71 0.54 -27.11
CA GLU A 72 -4.48 -0.71 -27.26
C GLU A 72 -5.94 -0.45 -27.62
N ASP A 73 -6.56 0.58 -27.02
CA ASP A 73 -7.91 1.01 -27.34
C ASP A 73 -8.00 1.47 -28.80
N ALA A 74 -7.04 2.29 -29.26
CA ALA A 74 -6.99 2.74 -30.66
C ALA A 74 -6.81 1.56 -31.63
N TYR A 75 -5.91 0.63 -31.34
CA TYR A 75 -5.73 -0.58 -32.15
C TYR A 75 -7.01 -1.44 -32.18
N SER A 76 -7.70 -1.56 -31.06
CA SER A 76 -8.96 -2.32 -30.98
C SER A 76 -10.06 -1.70 -31.85
N GLU A 77 -10.07 -0.38 -32.04
CA GLU A 77 -11.06 0.32 -32.85
C GLU A 77 -10.74 0.29 -34.36
N VAL A 78 -9.48 0.53 -34.75
CA VAL A 78 -9.13 0.72 -36.16
C VAL A 78 -8.12 -0.28 -36.72
N GLY A 79 -7.55 -1.15 -35.88
CA GLY A 79 -6.59 -2.19 -36.25
C GLY A 79 -5.20 -1.66 -36.55
N GLU A 80 -4.52 -2.32 -37.49
CA GLU A 80 -3.14 -2.03 -37.94
C GLU A 80 -2.82 -0.53 -38.18
N PRO A 81 -3.71 0.32 -38.72
CA PRO A 81 -3.45 1.75 -38.85
C PRO A 81 -3.06 2.48 -37.55
N ALA A 82 -3.43 1.94 -36.38
CA ALA A 82 -3.10 2.50 -35.07
C ALA A 82 -1.91 1.80 -34.37
N GLU A 83 -1.24 0.83 -35.01
CA GLU A 83 -0.16 0.03 -34.40
C GLU A 83 0.96 0.90 -33.77
N ASP A 84 1.31 2.01 -34.42
CA ASP A 84 2.37 2.92 -33.95
C ASP A 84 1.86 4.09 -33.09
N TYR A 85 0.56 4.16 -32.79
CA TYR A 85 0.02 5.26 -32.01
C TYR A 85 0.63 5.27 -30.60
N LEU A 86 1.28 6.38 -30.23
CA LEU A 86 1.97 6.61 -28.95
C LEU A 86 3.15 5.65 -28.63
N SER A 87 3.62 4.83 -29.58
CA SER A 87 4.73 3.88 -29.36
C SER A 87 6.09 4.54 -29.09
N ASN A 88 6.25 5.82 -29.46
CA ASN A 88 7.52 6.57 -29.38
C ASN A 88 7.39 7.89 -28.61
N VAL A 89 6.51 7.95 -27.60
CA VAL A 89 6.38 9.15 -26.75
C VAL A 89 7.68 9.37 -25.96
N LYS A 90 8.18 10.60 -25.98
CA LYS A 90 9.38 10.96 -25.22
C LYS A 90 9.15 10.82 -23.73
N THR A 91 10.16 10.35 -22.99
CA THR A 91 10.09 10.19 -21.53
C THR A 91 9.68 11.47 -20.80
N GLU A 92 10.13 12.66 -21.24
CA GLU A 92 9.71 13.91 -20.61
C GLU A 92 8.20 14.20 -20.77
N HIS A 93 7.59 13.75 -21.86
CA HIS A 93 6.15 13.90 -22.08
C HIS A 93 5.35 12.88 -21.27
N VAL A 94 5.85 11.65 -21.14
CA VAL A 94 5.24 10.64 -20.25
C VAL A 94 5.21 11.15 -18.81
N ARG A 95 6.34 11.66 -18.30
CA ARG A 95 6.44 12.23 -16.95
C ARG A 95 5.51 13.43 -16.74
N LEU A 96 5.40 14.31 -17.73
CA LEU A 96 4.47 15.45 -17.68
C LEU A 96 3.01 14.98 -17.60
N LEU A 97 2.63 13.96 -18.37
CA LEU A 97 1.28 13.39 -18.30
C LEU A 97 1.02 12.74 -16.93
N GLU A 98 1.97 11.95 -16.45
CA GLU A 98 1.91 11.28 -15.15
C GLU A 98 1.73 12.27 -14.00
N GLU A 99 2.51 13.35 -13.96
CA GLU A 99 2.40 14.41 -12.96
C GLU A 99 0.99 15.02 -12.96
N ARG A 100 0.46 15.34 -14.15
CA ARG A 100 -0.88 15.93 -14.30
C ARG A 100 -1.99 14.99 -13.86
N LEU A 101 -1.92 13.72 -14.25
CA LEU A 101 -2.93 12.72 -13.89
C LEU A 101 -2.91 12.45 -12.39
N ASN A 102 -1.74 12.31 -11.78
CA ASN A 102 -1.63 12.10 -10.33
C ASN A 102 -2.09 13.33 -9.54
N LYS A 103 -1.84 14.54 -10.03
CA LYS A 103 -2.41 15.75 -9.42
C LYS A 103 -3.94 15.70 -9.40
N VAL A 104 -4.56 15.43 -10.56
CA VAL A 104 -6.02 15.32 -10.69
C VAL A 104 -6.58 14.20 -9.80
N LEU A 105 -5.92 13.04 -9.78
CA LEU A 105 -6.34 11.90 -8.94
C LEU A 105 -6.33 12.28 -7.46
N ASN A 106 -5.24 12.87 -6.99
CA ASN A 106 -5.10 13.23 -5.57
C ASN A 106 -6.13 14.30 -5.16
N GLU A 107 -6.32 15.33 -5.99
CA GLU A 107 -7.36 16.35 -5.77
C GLU A 107 -8.75 15.71 -5.69
N TRP A 108 -9.09 14.82 -6.62
CA TRP A 108 -10.38 14.12 -6.62
C TRP A 108 -10.56 13.23 -5.38
N ILE A 109 -9.54 12.49 -4.96
CA ILE A 109 -9.57 11.64 -3.76
C ILE A 109 -9.85 12.50 -2.51
N GLU A 110 -9.20 13.65 -2.41
CA GLU A 110 -9.37 14.59 -1.31
C GLU A 110 -10.79 15.18 -1.30
N GLU A 111 -11.24 15.72 -2.42
CA GLU A 111 -12.55 16.36 -2.58
C GLU A 111 -13.71 15.41 -2.30
N THR A 112 -13.55 14.14 -2.67
CA THR A 112 -14.61 13.13 -2.55
C THR A 112 -14.51 12.28 -1.28
N ASN A 113 -13.51 12.52 -0.43
CA ASN A 113 -13.23 11.74 0.79
C ASN A 113 -13.04 10.23 0.53
N ASN A 114 -12.38 9.88 -0.58
CA ASN A 114 -12.07 8.50 -0.96
C ASN A 114 -10.63 8.09 -0.60
N GLN A 115 -10.08 8.63 0.50
CA GLN A 115 -8.76 8.24 0.96
C GLN A 115 -8.71 6.75 1.30
N PRO A 116 -7.63 6.02 0.97
CA PRO A 116 -7.47 4.63 1.40
C PRO A 116 -7.65 4.49 2.90
N ASN A 117 -8.46 3.51 3.31
CA ASN A 117 -8.66 3.13 4.72
C ASN A 117 -7.90 1.84 5.08
N PHE A 118 -6.95 1.45 4.23
CA PHE A 118 -6.11 0.27 4.36
C PHE A 118 -4.64 0.67 4.16
N PHE A 119 -3.75 -0.22 4.56
CA PHE A 119 -2.31 -0.02 4.52
C PHE A 119 -1.61 -1.31 4.09
N LYS A 120 -0.34 -1.19 3.72
CA LYS A 120 0.56 -2.33 3.61
C LYS A 120 1.25 -2.54 4.95
N VAL A 121 1.64 -3.78 5.20
CA VAL A 121 2.54 -4.11 6.32
C VAL A 121 3.89 -4.49 5.74
N VAL A 122 4.92 -3.75 6.13
CA VAL A 122 6.31 -3.94 5.73
C VAL A 122 7.16 -4.27 6.95
N ASN A 123 8.43 -4.61 6.75
CA ASN A 123 9.37 -4.94 7.85
C ASN A 123 8.80 -5.99 8.83
N VAL A 124 8.10 -6.99 8.28
CA VAL A 124 7.46 -8.05 9.07
C VAL A 124 8.53 -8.93 9.69
N GLU A 125 8.43 -9.13 11.00
CA GLU A 125 9.35 -9.97 11.76
C GLU A 125 8.61 -10.93 12.68
N LYS A 126 9.08 -12.18 12.68
CA LYS A 126 8.64 -13.21 13.61
C LYS A 126 9.35 -13.02 14.95
N VAL A 127 8.58 -13.07 16.03
CA VAL A 127 9.05 -12.96 17.40
C VAL A 127 8.77 -14.26 18.13
N GLU A 128 9.82 -14.87 18.67
CA GLU A 128 9.77 -16.01 19.58
C GLU A 128 10.32 -15.54 20.94
N PHE A 129 9.67 -15.90 22.04
CA PHE A 129 10.06 -15.46 23.39
C PHE A 129 9.86 -16.55 24.43
#